data_AF-A0A552F0N6-F1
#
_entry.id   AF-A0A552F0N6-F1
#
_cell.length_a   1.000
_cell.length_b   1.000
_cell.length_c   1.000
_cell.angle_alpha   90.00
_cell.angle_beta   90.00
_cell.angle_gamma   90.00
#
_symmetry.space_group_name_H-M   'P 1'
#
loop_
_entity.id
_entity.type
_entity.pdbx_description
1 polymer ?
#
loop_
_entity_poly.entity_id
_entity_poly.type
_entity_poly.pdbx_seq_one_letter_code
_entity_poly.pdbx_strand_id
1 'polypeptide(L)' 'MIKNLRVSYDGMVFRPEEKIELEPNTHYIIQIISREDPLENNHKNAWELLEEMAGTYEAPEDWSR' A
#
# COMPACT_ATOMS: atom_id res chain seq x y z
N MET A 1 -16.18 19.85 -13.10
CA MET A 1 -16.78 18.64 -12.48
C MET A 1 -15.76 17.52 -12.59
N ILE A 2 -15.30 16.99 -11.46
CA ILE A 2 -14.43 15.81 -11.46
C ILE A 2 -15.35 14.59 -11.46
N LYS A 3 -15.39 13.85 -12.58
CA LYS A 3 -16.09 12.56 -12.65
C LYS A 3 -15.07 11.48 -12.31
N ASN A 4 -15.30 10.76 -11.23
CA ASN A 4 -14.48 9.60 -10.88
C ASN A 4 -14.92 8.41 -11.75
N LEU A 5 -13.99 7.85 -12.49
CA LEU A 5 -14.22 6.69 -13.34
C LEU A 5 -13.58 5.45 -12.71
N ARG A 6 -14.34 4.37 -12.62
CA ARG A 6 -13.79 3.04 -12.31
C ARG A 6 -13.33 2.35 -13.59
N VAL A 7 -12.08 1.93 -13.58
CA VAL A 7 -11.45 1.18 -14.66
C VAL A 7 -10.84 -0.10 -14.10
N SER A 8 -10.94 -1.17 -14.86
CA SER A 8 -10.22 -2.42 -14.63
C SER A 8 -9.00 -2.48 -15.54
N TYR A 9 -7.87 -2.95 -15.02
CA TYR A 9 -6.67 -3.18 -15.83
C TYR A 9 -6.60 -4.66 -16.20
N ASP A 10 -6.60 -4.97 -17.50
CA ASP A 10 -6.57 -6.36 -18.00
C ASP A 10 -5.14 -6.90 -18.23
N GLY A 11 -4.11 -6.15 -17.84
CA GLY A 11 -2.70 -6.46 -18.10
C GLY A 11 -2.13 -5.78 -19.34
N MET A 12 -2.96 -5.13 -20.16
CA MET A 12 -2.51 -4.34 -21.31
C MET A 12 -3.17 -2.96 -21.36
N VAL A 13 -4.47 -2.88 -21.09
CA VAL A 13 -5.27 -1.66 -21.23
C VAL A 13 -6.19 -1.45 -20.03
N PHE A 14 -6.50 -0.18 -19.75
CA PHE A 14 -7.55 0.20 -18.81
C PHE A 14 -8.91 0.16 -19.51
N ARG A 15 -9.82 -0.67 -19.01
CA ARG A 15 -11.20 -0.78 -19.50
C ARG A 15 -12.16 -0.17 -18.49
N PRO A 16 -12.97 0.81 -18.90
CA PRO A 16 -14.00 1.36 -18.02
C PRO A 16 -15.10 0.33 -17.75
N GLU A 17 -15.59 0.28 -16.51
CA GLU A 17 -16.72 -0.58 -16.13
C GLU A 17 -18.04 -0.06 -16.70
N GLU A 18 -18.11 1.24 -16.95
CA GLU A 18 -19.28 1.93 -17.47
C GLU A 18 -18.99 2.59 -18.81
N LYS A 19 -20.02 2.79 -19.64
CA LYS A 19 -19.88 3.51 -20.91
C LYS A 19 -19.60 4.98 -20.62
N ILE A 20 -18.51 5.49 -21.19
CA ILE A 20 -18.14 6.90 -21.11
C ILE A 20 -18.18 7.48 -22.51
N GLU A 21 -18.74 8.66 -22.62
CA GLU A 21 -18.66 9.48 -23.82
C GLU A 21 -17.51 10.46 -23.65
N LEU A 22 -16.38 10.13 -24.28
CA LEU A 22 -15.22 11.00 -24.40
C LEU A 22 -15.23 11.61 -25.80
N GLU A 23 -14.73 12.84 -25.91
CA GLU A 23 -14.61 13.50 -27.20
C GLU A 23 -13.40 12.95 -27.96
N PRO A 24 -13.55 12.71 -29.29
CA PRO A 24 -12.43 12.29 -30.11
C PRO A 24 -11.36 13.38 -30.15
N ASN A 25 -10.08 12.98 -30.17
CA ASN A 25 -8.91 13.88 -30.18
C ASN A 25 -8.71 14.75 -28.93
N THR A 26 -9.32 14.39 -27.80
CA THR A 26 -9.14 15.09 -26.53
C THR A 26 -8.19 14.32 -25.61
N HIS A 27 -7.24 15.04 -24.99
CA HIS A 27 -6.30 14.46 -24.04
C HIS A 27 -6.91 14.46 -22.64
N TYR A 28 -6.94 13.30 -22.00
CA TYR A 28 -7.46 13.12 -20.64
C TYR A 28 -6.35 12.66 -19.70
N ILE A 29 -6.35 13.18 -18.47
CA ILE A 29 -5.42 12.77 -17.41
C ILE A 29 -6.13 11.75 -16.52
N ILE A 30 -5.49 10.60 -16.31
CA ILE A 30 -6.00 9.54 -15.42
C ILE A 30 -5.13 9.52 -14.17
N GLN A 31 -5.76 9.59 -12.99
CA GLN A 31 -5.07 9.42 -11.71
C GLN A 31 -5.32 8.01 -11.19
N ILE A 32 -4.26 7.23 -11.03
CA ILE A 32 -4.33 5.89 -10.44
C ILE A 32 -4.17 6.05 -8.94
N ILE A 33 -5.21 5.69 -8.18
CA ILE A 33 -5.16 5.63 -6.73
C ILE A 33 -5.07 4.14 -6.38
N SER A 34 -3.86 3.65 -6.12
CA SER A 34 -3.67 2.36 -5.49
C SER A 34 -4.32 2.42 -4.12
N ARG A 35 -5.25 1.49 -3.82
CA ARG A 35 -5.52 1.21 -2.41
C ARG A 35 -4.20 0.72 -1.85
N GLU A 36 -3.66 1.41 -0.86
CA GLU A 36 -2.63 0.86 0.00
C GLU A 36 -3.08 -0.55 0.37
N ASP A 37 -2.29 -1.55 -0.02
CA ASP A 37 -2.53 -2.89 0.47
C ASP A 37 -2.61 -2.80 2.00
N PRO A 38 -3.60 -3.42 2.66
CA PRO A 38 -3.63 -3.49 4.12
C PRO A 38 -2.38 -4.19 4.74
N LEU A 39 -1.38 -4.54 3.92
CA LEU A 39 -0.12 -5.13 4.32
C LEU A 39 0.95 -4.09 4.70
N GLU A 40 0.81 -2.81 4.37
CA GLU A 40 1.80 -1.78 4.80
C GLU A 40 1.65 -1.34 6.27
N ASN A 41 0.64 -1.81 7.00
CA ASN A 41 0.47 -1.52 8.43
C ASN A 41 0.93 -2.65 9.37
N ASN A 42 1.69 -3.63 8.87
CA ASN A 42 2.30 -4.64 9.74
C ASN A 42 3.80 -4.81 9.46
N HIS A 43 4.49 -3.70 9.16
CA HIS A 43 5.94 -3.62 9.25
C HIS A 43 6.38 -3.59 10.72
N LYS A 44 6.09 -4.65 11.50
CA LYS A 44 7.01 -4.95 12.60
C LYS A 44 8.31 -5.34 11.93
N ASN A 45 9.35 -4.52 12.12
CA ASN A 45 10.68 -4.86 11.61
C ASN A 45 11.04 -6.25 12.17
N ALA A 46 11.74 -7.09 11.40
CA ALA A 46 12.15 -8.42 11.87
C ALA A 46 12.83 -8.37 13.25
N TRP A 47 13.49 -7.25 13.57
CA TRP A 47 14.06 -6.97 14.88
C TRP A 47 13.04 -6.71 15.99
N GLU A 48 11.94 -6.00 15.73
CA GLU A 48 10.87 -5.75 16.70
C GLU A 48 10.12 -7.05 17.04
N LEU A 49 9.96 -7.93 16.05
CA LEU A 49 9.36 -9.25 16.27
C LEU A 49 10.25 -10.13 17.15
N LEU A 50 11.57 -10.05 16.95
CA LEU A 50 12.54 -10.77 17.78
C LEU A 50 12.61 -10.21 19.20
N GLU A 51 12.49 -8.90 19.37
CA GLU A 51 12.46 -8.24 20.69
C GLU A 51 11.19 -8.60 21.48
N GLU A 52 10.03 -8.66 20.82
CA GLU A 52 8.78 -9.11 21.47
C GLU A 52 8.85 -10.58 21.90
N MET A 53 9.53 -11.42 21.12
CA MET A 53 9.72 -12.85 21.44
C MET A 53 10.85 -13.09 22.45
N ALA A 54 11.83 -12.20 22.50
CA ALA A 54 12.94 -12.26 23.44
C ALA A 54 12.51 -11.60 24.76
N GLY A 55 12.03 -12.43 25.69
CA GLY A 55 11.77 -11.96 27.06
C GLY A 55 12.99 -11.25 27.66
N THR A 56 12.75 -10.19 28.42
CA THR A 56 13.80 -9.47 29.13
C THR A 56 14.26 -10.27 30.35
N TYR A 57 15.57 -10.46 30.47
CA TYR A 57 16.21 -11.03 31.67
C TYR A 57 16.97 -9.93 32.37
N GLU A 58 16.72 -9.71 33.66
CA GLU A 58 17.46 -8.70 34.42
C GLU A 58 18.93 -9.10 34.54
N ALA A 59 19.82 -8.24 34.06
CA ALA A 59 21.25 -8.45 34.14
C ALA A 59 21.69 -8.44 35.62
N PRO A 60 22.46 -9.46 36.07
CA PRO A 60 23.08 -9.43 37.40
C PRO A 60 24.05 -8.24 37.54
N GLU A 61 24.16 -7.71 38.76
CA GLU A 61 24.94 -6.52 39.12
C GLU A 61 26.43 -6.57 38.70
N ASP A 62 26.95 -7.77 38.41
CA ASP A 62 28.36 -8.02 38.09
C ASP A 62 28.73 -7.92 36.59
N TRP A 63 27.82 -7.55 35.69
CA TRP A 63 28.11 -7.48 34.24
C TRP A 63 28.69 -6.15 33.74
N SER A 64 29.01 -5.21 34.62
CA SER A 64 29.64 -3.93 34.26
C SER A 64 31.04 -3.72 34.85
N ARG A 65 31.70 -4.77 35.34
CA ARG A 65 33.01 -4.65 35.97
C ARG A 65 34.17 -4.61 34.98
#